data_AF-A0A9P5TVP9-F1
#
_entry.id   AF-A0A9P5TVP9-F1
#
_cell.length_a   1.000
_cell.length_b   1.000
_cell.length_c   1.000
_cell.angle_alpha   90.00
_cell.angle_beta   90.00
_cell.angle_gamma   90.00
#
_symmetry.space_group_name_H-M   'P 1'
#
loop_
_entity.id
_entity.type
_entity.pdbx_description
1 polymer ?
#
loop_
_entity_poly.entity_id
_entity_poly.type
_entity_poly.pdbx_seq_one_letter_code
_entity_poly.pdbx_strand_id
1 'polypeptide(L)'
;MKLFLFALLVLLHFTAAVPTWEGMNGRSSIGSLIPGASLITAKGPVSHPGDVKHLTVHNPGTIGNITIRAEARSGSPLFYINRNHLWLLVNETTVYPVNIHNSTTFHDLPMQLVLGKQKQGITTGTWRWKGTQLYYDMPGGQSNMGLYFHCLTSSGQFNTFMSPIPSPPPNGCQVMTFHSFTREYK
;
A
#
# COMPACT_ATOMS: atom_id res chain seq x y z
N MET A 1 0.17 -17.83 64.32
CA MET A 1 -0.80 -18.57 63.46
C MET A 1 -1.68 -17.65 62.60
N LYS A 2 -2.22 -16.53 63.12
CA LYS A 2 -3.11 -15.63 62.35
C LYS A 2 -2.45 -14.86 61.18
N LEU A 3 -1.16 -14.51 61.28
CA LEU A 3 -0.44 -13.79 60.22
C LEU A 3 -0.17 -14.65 58.97
N PHE A 4 0.09 -15.95 59.17
CA PHE A 4 0.37 -16.90 58.08
C PHE A 4 -0.86 -17.16 57.22
N LEU A 5 -2.05 -17.21 57.84
CA LEU A 5 -3.31 -17.42 57.12
C LEU A 5 -3.64 -16.23 56.21
N PHE A 6 -3.33 -15.01 56.67
CA PHE A 6 -3.57 -13.78 55.90
C PHE A 6 -2.62 -13.67 54.71
N ALA A 7 -1.33 -14.01 54.89
CA ALA A 7 -0.37 -14.06 53.79
C ALA A 7 -0.75 -15.09 52.71
N LEU A 8 -1.29 -16.25 53.11
CA LEU A 8 -1.75 -17.28 52.17
C LEU A 8 -2.96 -16.83 51.35
N LEU A 9 -3.90 -16.10 51.97
CA LEU A 9 -5.09 -15.55 51.28
C LEU A 9 -4.74 -14.47 50.25
N VAL A 10 -3.71 -13.67 50.49
CA VAL A 10 -3.25 -12.65 49.54
C VAL A 10 -2.56 -13.28 48.32
N LEU A 11 -1.79 -14.35 48.51
CA LEU A 11 -1.11 -15.06 47.40
C LEU A 11 -2.09 -15.77 46.44
N LEU A 12 -3.25 -16.22 46.94
CA LEU A 12 -4.29 -16.86 46.11
C LEU A 12 -5.00 -15.90 45.15
N HIS A 13 -4.95 -14.57 45.38
CA HIS A 13 -5.55 -13.59 44.47
C HIS A 13 -4.65 -13.24 43.27
N PHE A 14 -3.35 -13.55 43.32
CA PHE A 14 -2.44 -13.25 42.21
C PHE A 14 -2.46 -14.30 41.08
N THR A 15 -2.97 -15.50 41.33
CA THR A 15 -3.05 -16.56 40.30
C THR A 15 -4.28 -16.43 39.39
N ALA A 16 -5.29 -15.64 39.77
CA ALA A 16 -6.47 -15.38 38.94
C ALA A 16 -6.29 -14.20 37.96
N ALA A 17 -5.14 -13.52 37.98
CA ALA A 17 -4.84 -12.36 37.15
C ALA A 17 -3.78 -12.63 36.08
N VAL A 18 -3.45 -13.89 35.80
CA VAL A 18 -2.74 -14.23 34.56
C VAL A 18 -3.81 -14.28 33.47
N PRO A 19 -3.82 -13.37 32.48
CA PRO A 19 -4.74 -13.49 31.37
C PRO A 19 -4.46 -14.83 30.67
N THR A 20 -5.34 -15.81 30.83
CA THR A 20 -5.26 -17.03 30.04
C THR A 20 -5.66 -16.64 28.63
N TRP A 21 -4.73 -16.79 27.68
CA TRP A 21 -4.96 -16.52 26.26
C TRP A 21 -5.89 -17.57 25.61
N GLU A 22 -6.77 -18.20 26.40
CA GLU A 22 -7.67 -19.30 26.03
C GLU A 22 -8.82 -18.90 25.11
N GLY A 23 -8.88 -17.65 24.66
CA GLY A 23 -9.83 -17.14 23.67
C GLY A 23 -9.21 -16.70 22.33
N MET A 24 -7.88 -16.71 22.18
CA MET A 24 -7.21 -16.15 20.99
C MET A 24 -6.99 -17.11 19.82
N ASN A 25 -7.57 -18.31 19.88
CA ASN A 25 -7.58 -19.25 18.76
C ASN A 25 -8.76 -19.08 17.79
N GLY A 26 -9.54 -18.01 17.94
CA GLY A 26 -10.46 -17.53 16.89
C GLY A 26 -9.71 -16.90 15.72
N ARG A 27 -8.93 -17.69 14.97
CA ARG A 27 -8.39 -17.28 13.66
C ARG A 27 -9.51 -17.28 12.62
N SER A 28 -10.43 -16.35 12.76
CA SER A 28 -11.33 -15.97 11.68
C SER A 28 -10.57 -14.97 10.80
N SER A 29 -9.94 -15.46 9.73
CA SER A 29 -9.29 -14.71 8.64
C SER A 29 -8.76 -13.32 9.03
N ILE A 30 -7.66 -13.29 9.79
CA ILE A 30 -6.93 -12.05 10.09
C ILE A 30 -6.41 -11.53 8.75
N GLY A 31 -7.06 -10.49 8.23
CA GLY A 31 -6.52 -9.65 7.17
C GLY A 31 -5.13 -9.19 7.59
N SER A 32 -4.18 -9.33 6.67
CA SER A 32 -2.78 -8.88 6.75
C SER A 32 -2.20 -8.62 8.16
N LEU A 33 -1.19 -9.41 8.54
CA LEU A 33 -0.39 -9.24 9.76
C LEU A 33 0.21 -7.83 9.96
N ILE A 34 0.17 -6.97 8.94
CA ILE A 34 0.64 -5.59 8.99
C ILE A 34 -0.56 -4.64 9.07
N PRO A 35 -0.76 -3.95 10.23
CA PRO A 35 -1.82 -2.96 10.36
C PRO A 35 -1.78 -1.91 9.25
N GLY A 36 -2.91 -1.67 8.61
CA GLY A 36 -3.05 -0.69 7.52
C GLY A 36 -2.65 -1.20 6.12
N ALA A 37 -2.30 -2.47 5.98
CA ALA A 37 -2.13 -3.10 4.68
C ALA A 37 -3.49 -3.36 4.01
N SER A 38 -3.61 -2.90 2.77
CA SER A 38 -4.87 -2.89 2.04
C SER A 38 -4.66 -2.96 0.54
N LEU A 39 -5.69 -3.36 -0.18
CA LEU A 39 -5.70 -3.31 -1.64
C LEU A 39 -5.78 -1.86 -2.10
N ILE A 40 -5.04 -1.54 -3.16
CA ILE A 40 -5.13 -0.24 -3.81
C ILE A 40 -5.92 -0.40 -5.10
N THR A 41 -7.15 0.11 -5.11
CA THR A 41 -8.04 0.14 -6.26
C THR A 41 -7.77 1.37 -7.12
N ALA A 42 -7.60 1.17 -8.41
CA ALA A 42 -7.48 2.24 -9.39
C ALA A 42 -8.88 2.63 -9.92
N LYS A 43 -9.21 3.92 -9.86
CA LYS A 43 -10.45 4.48 -10.41
C LYS A 43 -10.11 5.47 -11.52
N GLY A 44 -10.59 5.23 -12.73
CA GLY A 44 -10.33 6.05 -13.90
C GLY A 44 -11.57 6.19 -14.79
N PRO A 45 -11.45 6.83 -15.97
CA PRO A 45 -12.57 7.01 -16.88
C PRO A 45 -13.18 5.66 -17.25
N VAL A 46 -14.53 5.64 -17.20
CA VAL A 46 -15.48 4.54 -17.41
C VAL A 46 -14.82 3.23 -17.86
N SER A 47 -14.34 2.46 -16.88
CA SER A 47 -14.17 1.01 -17.10
C SER A 47 -15.57 0.39 -17.01
N HIS A 48 -15.83 -0.70 -17.73
CA HIS A 48 -17.14 -1.35 -17.74
C HIS A 48 -17.64 -1.55 -16.29
N PRO A 49 -18.95 -1.36 -16.03
CA PRO A 49 -19.50 -1.57 -14.70
C PRO A 49 -19.17 -3.01 -14.24
N GLY A 50 -18.26 -3.15 -13.29
CA GLY A 50 -17.79 -4.45 -12.79
C GLY A 50 -16.27 -4.67 -12.88
N ASP A 51 -15.54 -3.93 -13.72
CA ASP A 51 -14.09 -4.09 -13.86
C ASP A 51 -13.35 -3.34 -12.74
N VAL A 52 -13.17 -4.01 -11.59
CA VAL A 52 -12.31 -3.48 -10.52
C VAL A 52 -10.85 -3.69 -10.92
N LYS A 53 -10.12 -2.58 -11.01
CA LYS A 53 -8.68 -2.56 -11.30
C LYS A 53 -7.89 -2.28 -10.04
N HIS A 54 -6.76 -2.95 -9.90
CA HIS A 54 -5.86 -2.79 -8.76
C HIS A 54 -4.46 -2.41 -9.20
N LEU A 55 -3.78 -1.66 -8.33
CA LEU A 55 -2.35 -1.44 -8.44
C LEU A 55 -1.63 -2.78 -8.25
N THR A 56 -0.71 -3.11 -9.15
CA THR A 56 0.01 -4.38 -9.11
C THR A 56 1.38 -4.27 -9.79
N VAL A 57 2.13 -5.36 -9.81
CA VAL A 57 3.38 -5.50 -10.57
C VAL A 57 3.15 -6.34 -11.82
N HIS A 58 3.96 -6.17 -12.86
CA HIS A 58 3.81 -6.96 -14.09
C HIS A 58 3.90 -8.46 -13.85
N ASN A 59 4.84 -8.87 -13.00
CA ASN A 59 5.10 -10.26 -12.66
C ASN A 59 5.08 -10.39 -11.13
N PRO A 60 4.05 -11.01 -10.53
CA PRO A 60 3.96 -11.20 -9.09
C PRO A 60 5.23 -11.82 -8.50
N GLY A 61 5.67 -11.32 -7.35
CA GLY A 61 6.88 -11.79 -6.67
C GLY A 61 8.20 -11.24 -7.22
N THR A 62 8.17 -10.48 -8.32
CA THR A 62 9.38 -9.84 -8.88
C THR A 62 9.37 -8.32 -8.66
N ILE A 63 10.56 -7.74 -8.57
CA ILE A 63 10.76 -6.29 -8.61
C ILE A 63 10.61 -5.76 -10.05
N GLY A 64 10.19 -4.51 -10.21
CA GLY A 64 10.03 -3.91 -11.53
C GLY A 64 8.93 -2.87 -11.59
N ASN A 65 8.46 -2.60 -12.80
CA ASN A 65 7.47 -1.55 -13.05
C ASN A 65 6.14 -1.87 -12.36
N ILE A 66 5.53 -0.83 -11.82
CA ILE A 66 4.18 -0.92 -11.27
C ILE A 66 3.20 -0.62 -12.40
N THR A 67 2.14 -1.41 -12.44
CA THR A 67 1.11 -1.40 -13.47
C THR A 67 -0.26 -1.58 -12.83
N ILE A 68 -1.30 -1.58 -13.65
CA ILE A 68 -2.68 -1.65 -13.18
C ILE A 68 -3.37 -2.72 -13.99
N ARG A 69 -3.97 -3.68 -13.29
CA ARG A 69 -4.67 -4.80 -13.91
C ARG A 69 -6.01 -5.02 -13.26
N ALA A 70 -6.92 -5.65 -14.00
CA ALA A 70 -8.12 -6.21 -13.42
C ALA A 70 -7.75 -7.25 -12.36
N GLU A 71 -8.63 -7.43 -11.38
CA GLU A 71 -8.43 -8.40 -10.32
C GLU A 71 -8.07 -9.79 -10.87
N ALA A 72 -6.92 -10.30 -10.45
CA ALA A 72 -6.45 -11.61 -10.87
C ALA A 72 -7.00 -12.70 -9.92
N ARG A 73 -7.20 -13.92 -10.45
CA ARG A 73 -7.61 -15.09 -9.64
C ARG A 73 -6.65 -15.40 -8.48
N SER A 74 -5.38 -15.02 -8.61
CA SER A 74 -4.34 -15.18 -7.59
C SER A 74 -4.41 -14.16 -6.45
N GLY A 75 -5.39 -13.26 -6.46
CA GLY A 75 -5.50 -12.14 -5.53
C GLY A 75 -4.64 -10.94 -5.94
N SER A 76 -5.09 -9.76 -5.52
CA SER A 76 -4.39 -8.50 -5.72
C SER A 76 -3.40 -8.24 -4.58
N PRO A 77 -2.24 -7.61 -4.85
CA PRO A 77 -1.24 -7.35 -3.83
C PRO A 77 -1.72 -6.32 -2.79
N LEU A 78 -1.24 -6.47 -1.55
CA LEU A 78 -1.51 -5.56 -0.45
C LEU A 78 -0.40 -4.52 -0.33
N PHE A 79 -0.80 -3.27 -0.07
CA PHE A 79 0.11 -2.16 0.13
C PHE A 79 -0.18 -1.46 1.46
N TYR A 80 0.85 -0.87 2.06
CA TYR A 80 0.71 -0.07 3.26
C TYR A 80 1.68 1.09 3.25
N ILE A 81 1.36 2.14 4.02
CA ILE A 81 2.26 3.27 4.23
C ILE A 81 2.94 3.11 5.58
N ASN A 82 4.27 3.16 5.59
CA ASN A 82 5.06 3.17 6.82
C ASN A 82 6.21 4.16 6.68
N ARG A 83 6.34 5.07 7.67
CA ARG A 83 7.34 6.15 7.69
C ARG A 83 7.40 6.91 6.36
N ASN A 84 6.25 7.44 5.92
CA ASN A 84 6.10 8.23 4.69
C ASN A 84 6.42 7.49 3.39
N HIS A 85 6.56 6.17 3.42
CA HIS A 85 6.87 5.34 2.26
C HIS A 85 5.75 4.35 2.00
N LEU A 86 5.42 4.15 0.73
CA LEU A 86 4.52 3.09 0.29
C LEU A 86 5.31 1.80 0.11
N TRP A 87 4.80 0.71 0.67
CA TRP A 87 5.40 -0.61 0.64
C TRP A 87 4.42 -1.61 0.05
N LEU A 88 4.95 -2.52 -0.76
CA LEU A 88 4.27 -3.73 -1.19
C LEU A 88 4.55 -4.83 -0.17
N LEU A 89 3.49 -5.48 0.31
CA LEU A 89 3.57 -6.71 1.09
C LEU A 89 3.50 -7.92 0.16
N VAL A 90 4.60 -8.68 0.08
CA VAL A 90 4.65 -9.89 -0.75
C VAL A 90 4.30 -11.13 0.08
N ASN A 91 4.85 -11.22 1.29
CA ASN A 91 4.61 -12.28 2.26
C ASN A 91 4.94 -11.77 3.68
N GLU A 92 4.88 -12.63 4.69
CA GLU A 92 5.10 -12.25 6.10
C GLU A 92 6.50 -11.70 6.41
N THR A 93 7.50 -12.04 5.59
CA THR A 93 8.91 -11.70 5.83
C THR A 93 9.48 -10.72 4.81
N THR A 94 8.76 -10.46 3.72
CA THR A 94 9.26 -9.76 2.54
C THR A 94 8.35 -8.60 2.17
N VAL A 95 8.93 -7.42 2.22
CA VAL A 95 8.30 -6.17 1.79
C VAL A 95 9.23 -5.43 0.84
N TYR A 96 8.64 -4.76 -0.15
CA TYR A 96 9.39 -3.99 -1.14
C TYR A 96 8.91 -2.55 -1.21
N PRO A 97 9.81 -1.55 -1.18
CA PRO A 97 9.43 -0.16 -1.31
C PRO A 97 8.96 0.15 -2.73
N VAL A 98 7.91 0.97 -2.81
CA VAL A 98 7.51 1.64 -4.05
C VAL A 98 8.32 2.92 -4.19
N ASN A 99 9.22 2.92 -5.17
CA ASN A 99 10.10 4.02 -5.51
C ASN A 99 9.51 4.87 -6.64
N ILE A 100 10.03 6.08 -6.74
CA ILE A 100 9.64 7.04 -7.76
C ILE A 100 10.90 7.43 -8.52
N HIS A 101 10.94 7.06 -9.79
CA HIS A 101 12.07 7.32 -10.67
C HIS A 101 11.72 8.43 -11.66
N ASN A 102 12.73 9.24 -11.99
CA ASN A 102 12.60 10.20 -13.08
C ASN A 102 12.53 9.43 -14.41
N SER A 103 11.47 9.67 -15.19
CA SER A 103 11.20 9.00 -16.47
C SER A 103 11.26 9.92 -17.68
N THR A 104 11.73 11.16 -17.51
CA THR A 104 11.83 12.16 -18.59
C THR A 104 12.62 11.70 -19.83
N THR A 105 13.46 10.68 -19.72
CA THR A 105 14.21 10.10 -20.83
C THR A 105 13.43 9.10 -21.68
N PHE A 106 12.31 8.56 -21.18
CA PHE A 106 11.60 7.44 -21.82
C PHE A 106 10.08 7.65 -21.95
N HIS A 107 9.50 8.66 -21.30
CA HIS A 107 8.08 9.00 -21.39
C HIS A 107 7.86 10.49 -21.15
N ASP A 108 6.82 11.05 -21.74
CA ASP A 108 6.42 12.48 -21.59
C ASP A 108 6.04 12.86 -20.14
N LEU A 109 5.87 11.87 -19.26
CA LEU A 109 5.54 12.09 -17.86
C LEU A 109 6.82 12.00 -17.02
N PRO A 110 7.02 12.94 -16.09
CA PRO A 110 8.33 13.10 -15.45
C PRO A 110 8.66 12.02 -14.44
N MET A 111 7.66 11.32 -13.89
CA MET A 111 7.87 10.37 -12.79
C MET A 111 7.12 9.05 -12.97
N GLN A 112 7.84 7.95 -12.77
CA GLN A 112 7.32 6.58 -12.84
C GLN A 112 7.38 5.89 -11.48
N LEU A 113 6.34 5.11 -11.17
CA LEU A 113 6.32 4.24 -10.00
C LEU A 113 6.99 2.90 -10.32
N VAL A 114 7.99 2.53 -9.50
CA VAL A 114 8.79 1.31 -9.70
C VAL A 114 8.98 0.62 -8.36
N LEU A 115 8.78 -0.69 -8.32
CA LEU A 115 9.07 -1.52 -7.16
C LEU A 115 10.56 -1.89 -7.14
N GLY A 116 11.25 -1.63 -6.02
CA GLY A 116 12.67 -1.95 -5.85
C GLY A 116 12.95 -2.84 -4.64
N LYS A 117 14.20 -3.30 -4.51
CA LYS A 117 14.68 -3.99 -3.29
C LYS A 117 15.02 -3.02 -2.16
N GLN A 118 15.35 -1.79 -2.50
CA GLN A 118 15.78 -0.73 -1.59
C GLN A 118 15.12 0.58 -2.00
N LYS A 119 15.09 1.54 -1.08
CA LYS A 119 14.60 2.89 -1.35
C LYS A 119 15.52 3.59 -2.33
N GLN A 120 15.00 4.00 -3.48
CA GLN A 120 15.75 4.62 -4.57
C GLN A 120 14.92 5.70 -5.26
N GLY A 121 15.57 6.50 -6.11
CA GLY A 121 14.93 7.63 -6.77
C GLY A 121 14.66 8.78 -5.80
N ILE A 122 13.44 9.31 -5.80
CA ILE A 122 13.04 10.42 -4.93
C ILE A 122 12.67 9.87 -3.54
N THR A 123 13.61 9.97 -2.59
CA THR A 123 13.48 9.39 -1.24
C THR A 123 12.96 10.37 -0.18
N THR A 124 12.90 11.66 -0.51
CA THR A 124 12.54 12.75 0.41
C THR A 124 11.07 13.16 0.34
N GLY A 125 10.29 12.59 -0.59
CA GLY A 125 8.85 12.80 -0.64
C GLY A 125 8.07 11.93 0.33
N THR A 126 6.77 12.19 0.45
CA THR A 126 5.89 11.59 1.45
C THR A 126 4.65 11.00 0.81
N TRP A 127 4.45 9.69 1.01
CA TRP A 127 3.19 9.02 0.72
C TRP A 127 2.20 9.25 1.86
N ARG A 128 0.96 9.61 1.54
CA ARG A 128 -0.13 9.73 2.53
C ARG A 128 -1.50 9.43 1.95
N TRP A 129 -2.43 9.07 2.82
CA TRP A 129 -3.85 8.95 2.49
C TRP A 129 -4.57 10.28 2.77
N LYS A 130 -5.44 10.72 1.85
CA LYS A 130 -6.43 11.79 2.08
C LYS A 130 -7.82 11.23 1.79
N GLY A 131 -8.58 10.95 2.85
CA GLY A 131 -9.75 10.07 2.73
C GLY A 131 -9.30 8.69 2.22
N THR A 132 -9.98 8.14 1.23
CA THR A 132 -9.57 6.85 0.63
C THR A 132 -8.45 7.00 -0.39
N GLN A 133 -8.14 8.22 -0.84
CA GLN A 133 -7.26 8.45 -1.99
C GLN A 133 -5.79 8.59 -1.60
N LEU A 134 -4.89 7.99 -2.39
CA LEU A 134 -3.44 8.01 -2.20
C LEU A 134 -2.81 9.25 -2.82
N TYR A 135 -2.00 9.97 -2.05
CA TYR A 135 -1.25 11.14 -2.48
C TYR A 135 0.25 10.89 -2.31
N TYR A 136 1.02 11.53 -3.17
CA TYR A 136 2.46 11.71 -2.99
C TYR A 136 2.80 13.19 -2.97
N ASP A 137 3.38 13.64 -1.87
CA ASP A 137 3.89 15.00 -1.72
C ASP A 137 5.40 15.00 -1.97
N MET A 138 5.81 15.80 -2.95
CA MET A 138 7.21 16.03 -3.29
C MET A 138 7.89 16.93 -2.25
N PRO A 139 9.22 16.86 -2.17
CA PRO A 139 10.00 17.90 -1.49
C PRO A 139 9.65 19.28 -2.05
N GLY A 140 9.50 20.28 -1.16
CA GLY A 140 9.13 21.64 -1.56
C GLY A 140 7.62 21.90 -1.68
N GLY A 141 6.78 20.98 -1.21
CA GLY A 141 5.34 21.22 -1.03
C GLY A 141 4.48 21.00 -2.28
N GLN A 142 5.07 20.57 -3.40
CA GLN A 142 4.30 20.11 -4.56
C GLN A 142 3.66 18.75 -4.27
N SER A 143 2.55 18.45 -4.91
CA SER A 143 1.82 17.19 -4.72
C SER A 143 1.30 16.71 -6.06
N ASN A 144 1.23 15.39 -6.26
CA ASN A 144 0.58 14.84 -7.45
C ASN A 144 -0.95 15.04 -7.44
N MET A 145 -1.50 15.67 -6.40
CA MET A 145 -2.94 15.88 -6.19
C MET A 145 -3.75 14.57 -6.21
N GLY A 146 -3.09 13.45 -5.93
CA GLY A 146 -3.67 12.11 -5.98
C GLY A 146 -4.03 11.63 -7.38
N LEU A 147 -3.49 12.27 -8.43
CA LEU A 147 -3.62 11.86 -9.82
C LEU A 147 -2.44 10.99 -10.26
N TYR A 148 -2.76 9.95 -11.01
CA TYR A 148 -1.83 9.01 -11.61
C TYR A 148 -2.22 8.76 -13.05
N PHE A 149 -1.27 8.30 -13.84
CA PHE A 149 -1.45 8.02 -15.25
C PHE A 149 -1.06 6.58 -15.55
N HIS A 150 -1.89 5.89 -16.32
CA HIS A 150 -1.63 4.55 -16.81
C HIS A 150 -1.36 4.64 -18.31
N CYS A 151 -0.12 4.44 -18.70
CA CYS A 151 0.35 4.73 -20.05
C CYS A 151 1.04 3.53 -20.65
N LEU A 152 0.81 3.30 -21.94
CA LEU A 152 1.57 2.34 -22.73
C LEU A 152 2.96 2.92 -23.02
N THR A 153 4.00 2.19 -22.65
CA THR A 153 5.39 2.57 -22.94
C THR A 153 5.85 2.05 -24.30
N SER A 154 7.00 2.52 -24.78
CA SER A 154 7.61 2.07 -26.04
C SER A 154 7.91 0.56 -26.07
N SER A 155 8.02 -0.09 -24.92
CA SER A 155 8.16 -1.55 -24.81
C SER A 155 6.85 -2.32 -25.01
N GLY A 156 5.72 -1.62 -25.22
CA GLY A 156 4.39 -2.21 -25.33
C GLY A 156 3.79 -2.63 -23.98
N GLN A 157 4.39 -2.21 -22.87
CA GLN A 157 3.87 -2.49 -21.53
C GLN A 157 3.24 -1.25 -20.89
N PHE A 158 2.13 -1.44 -20.18
CA PHE A 158 1.52 -0.38 -19.42
C PHE A 158 2.21 -0.16 -18.08
N ASN A 159 2.62 1.08 -17.81
CA ASN A 159 3.23 1.47 -16.53
C ASN A 159 2.42 2.58 -15.87
N THR A 160 2.66 2.74 -14.56
CA THR A 160 2.05 3.78 -13.74
C THR A 160 3.01 4.96 -13.56
N PHE A 161 2.52 6.14 -13.90
CA PHE A 161 3.24 7.41 -13.82
C PHE A 161 2.47 8.42 -12.96
N MET A 162 3.14 9.50 -12.60
CA MET A 162 2.54 10.67 -11.98
C MET A 162 3.28 11.95 -12.38
N SER A 163 2.66 13.10 -12.14
CA SER A 163 3.27 14.41 -12.32
C SER A 163 3.00 15.26 -11.08
N PRO A 164 3.98 16.03 -10.58
CA PRO A 164 3.74 16.95 -9.46
C PRO A 164 3.10 18.27 -9.94
N ILE A 165 3.13 18.51 -11.25
CA ILE A 165 2.55 19.66 -11.91
C ILE A 165 1.32 19.16 -12.65
N PRO A 166 0.12 19.72 -12.39
CA PRO A 166 -1.08 19.39 -13.14
C PRO A 166 -0.85 19.59 -14.64
N SER A 167 -1.01 18.53 -15.41
CA SER A 167 -0.88 18.54 -16.86
C SER A 167 -1.97 17.66 -17.47
N PRO A 168 -2.42 17.95 -18.70
CA PRO A 168 -3.28 17.03 -19.42
C PRO A 168 -2.58 15.67 -19.60
N PRO A 169 -3.33 14.55 -19.63
CA PRO A 169 -2.75 13.25 -19.93
C PRO A 169 -2.13 13.26 -21.33
N PRO A 170 -0.92 12.69 -21.51
CA PRO A 170 -0.38 12.43 -22.83
C PRO A 170 -1.28 11.50 -23.66
N ASN A 171 -1.09 11.50 -24.97
CA ASN A 171 -1.86 10.65 -25.87
C ASN A 171 -1.70 9.17 -25.49
N GLY A 172 -2.83 8.47 -25.36
CA GLY A 172 -2.85 7.04 -24.99
C GLY A 172 -2.70 6.76 -23.48
N CYS A 173 -2.60 7.78 -22.64
CA CYS A 173 -2.61 7.62 -21.19
C CYS A 173 -4.01 7.75 -20.59
N GLN A 174 -4.31 6.92 -19.59
CA GLN A 174 -5.54 7.03 -18.80
C GLN A 174 -5.23 7.71 -17.47
N VAL A 175 -6.00 8.75 -17.13
CA VAL A 175 -5.92 9.41 -15.81
C VAL A 175 -6.70 8.59 -14.79
N MET A 176 -6.17 8.46 -13.58
CA MET A 176 -6.84 7.75 -12.51
C MET A 176 -6.39 8.17 -11.12
N THR A 177 -7.16 7.74 -10.14
CA THR A 177 -6.92 7.91 -8.71
C THR A 177 -6.76 6.54 -8.05
N PHE A 178 -5.91 6.48 -7.03
CA PHE A 178 -5.68 5.27 -6.25
C PHE A 178 -6.38 5.36 -4.91
N HIS A 179 -7.13 4.31 -4.58
CA HIS A 179 -7.97 4.27 -3.39
C HIS A 179 -7.75 3.02 -2.55
N SER A 180 -7.80 3.18 -1.23
CA SER A 180 -7.95 2.08 -0.28
C SER A 180 -9.22 2.26 0.55
N PHE A 181 -10.01 1.20 0.67
CA PHE A 181 -11.30 1.18 1.37
C PHE A 181 -11.27 0.35 2.65
N THR A 182 -10.29 -0.54 2.81
CA THR A 182 -10.06 -1.30 4.04
C THR A 182 -9.25 -0.45 5.01
N ARG A 183 -9.94 0.27 5.89
CA ARG A 183 -9.33 0.85 7.09
C ARG A 183 -9.77 0.02 8.29
N GLU A 184 -8.93 -0.93 8.70
CA GLU A 184 -9.01 -1.42 10.07
C GLU A 184 -8.49 -0.30 10.98
N TYR A 185 -9.42 0.43 11.59
CA TYR A 185 -9.12 1.26 12.74
C TYR A 185 -8.83 0.31 13.92
N LYS A 186 -7.65 0.44 14.51
CA LYS A 186 -7.49 0.14 15.93
C LYS A 186 -7.81 1.39 16.73
#